data_AF-A0A2V7YBU3-F1
#
_entry.id   AF-A0A2V7YBU3-F1
#
_cell.length_a   1.000
_cell.length_b   1.000
_cell.length_c   1.000
_cell.angle_alpha   90.00
_cell.angle_beta   90.00
_cell.angle_gamma   90.00
#
_symmetry.space_group_name_H-M   'P 1'
#
loop_
_entity.id
_entity.type
_entity.pdbx_description
1 polymer ?
#
loop_
_entity_poly.entity_id
_entity_poly.type
_entity_poly.pdbx_seq_one_letter_code
_entity_poly.pdbx_strand_id
1 'polypeptide(L)'
;MTISRAWSPLLSGDAAAAALAAVAAIAADLAATASLIAPFGPDPAFSLARGTAGQALFLAYLDAAVPERGYGDLGRELLGQAVEVAVARPGAAAFPTGVSGVAWTVEHLWGRRCTDVAGEEPWDGEALDLAWRACDHGRVEGLVDAGLRHGLAGRAHRLNRLFQATGKEPFADAARAGFGRLLAMRRPGEGIGGFQARVSGVDGRPVWADDPGLLDGSAGIGLALLAAVSAVEPAWDRLLLAWLQPRRAPLAAPSHPGMAFAETAPGAVSFRPA
;
A
#
# COMPACT_ATOMS: atom_id res chain seq x y z
N MET A 1 -3.43 17.19 -27.57
CA MET A 1 -4.42 17.42 -26.51
C MET A 1 -5.03 16.09 -26.13
N THR A 2 -4.69 15.55 -24.96
CA THR A 2 -5.28 14.30 -24.48
C THR A 2 -6.61 14.65 -23.82
N ILE A 3 -7.73 14.24 -24.43
CA ILE A 3 -9.06 14.40 -23.83
C ILE A 3 -9.11 13.44 -22.62
N SER A 4 -8.95 13.98 -21.42
CA SER A 4 -9.27 13.26 -20.19
C SER A 4 -10.79 13.15 -20.09
N ARG A 5 -11.35 11.95 -20.26
CA ARG A 5 -12.75 11.70 -19.95
C ARG A 5 -12.90 11.60 -18.43
N ALA A 6 -13.74 12.46 -17.85
CA ALA A 6 -14.18 12.31 -16.47
C ALA A 6 -15.06 11.07 -16.32
N TRP A 7 -15.05 10.46 -15.13
CA TRP A 7 -15.92 9.33 -14.80
C TRP A 7 -17.40 9.77 -14.85
N SER A 8 -18.27 8.99 -15.48
CA SER A 8 -19.71 9.27 -15.58
C SER A 8 -20.54 8.03 -15.24
N PRO A 9 -21.69 8.18 -14.54
CA PRO A 9 -22.58 7.05 -14.24
C PRO A 9 -23.01 6.31 -15.50
N LEU A 10 -23.02 4.97 -15.44
CA LEU A 10 -23.46 4.10 -16.53
C LEU A 10 -24.97 3.81 -16.48
N LEU A 11 -25.51 3.62 -15.27
CA LEU A 11 -26.94 3.32 -15.05
C LEU A 11 -27.76 4.61 -14.91
N SER A 12 -29.01 4.58 -15.37
CA SER A 12 -29.98 5.68 -15.25
C SER A 12 -31.39 5.15 -15.00
N GLY A 13 -32.33 6.04 -14.65
CA GLY A 13 -33.73 5.69 -14.39
C GLY A 13 -33.89 4.61 -13.32
N ASP A 14 -34.79 3.66 -13.55
CA ASP A 14 -35.12 2.59 -12.60
C ASP A 14 -33.92 1.71 -12.24
N ALA A 15 -32.99 1.49 -13.19
CA ALA A 15 -31.79 0.70 -12.92
C ALA A 15 -30.84 1.42 -11.95
N ALA A 16 -30.72 2.74 -12.04
CA ALA A 16 -29.94 3.51 -11.07
C ALA A 16 -30.61 3.52 -9.69
N ALA A 17 -31.95 3.64 -9.63
CA ALA A 17 -32.69 3.58 -8.37
C ALA A 17 -32.56 2.21 -7.69
N ALA A 18 -32.67 1.12 -8.44
CA ALA A 18 -32.49 -0.24 -7.93
C ALA A 18 -31.05 -0.48 -7.44
N ALA A 19 -30.04 0.03 -8.15
CA ALA A 19 -28.64 -0.06 -7.72
C ALA A 19 -28.39 0.69 -6.41
N LEU A 20 -28.92 1.91 -6.26
CA LEU A 20 -28.81 2.68 -5.02
C LEU A 20 -29.55 2.00 -3.85
N ALA A 21 -30.71 1.41 -4.10
CA ALA A 21 -31.44 0.64 -3.09
C ALA A 21 -30.65 -0.59 -2.62
N ALA A 22 -30.04 -1.33 -3.55
CA ALA A 22 -29.19 -2.48 -3.21
C ALA A 22 -27.94 -2.06 -2.40
N VAL A 23 -27.28 -0.98 -2.80
CA VAL A 23 -26.11 -0.44 -2.09
C VAL A 23 -26.48 0.00 -0.67
N ALA A 24 -27.63 0.66 -0.49
CA ALA A 24 -28.13 1.06 0.83
C ALA A 24 -28.47 -0.16 1.72
N ALA A 25 -29.07 -1.20 1.13
CA ALA A 25 -29.36 -2.45 1.84
C ALA A 25 -28.08 -3.16 2.31
N ILE A 26 -27.05 -3.24 1.45
CA ILE A 26 -25.73 -3.80 1.81
C ILE A 26 -25.13 -3.02 2.98
N ALA A 27 -25.17 -1.68 2.95
CA ALA A 27 -24.65 -0.86 4.05
C ALA A 27 -25.40 -1.09 5.36
N ALA A 28 -26.73 -1.25 5.31
CA ALA A 28 -27.55 -1.56 6.48
C ALA A 28 -27.21 -2.94 7.07
N ASP A 29 -27.06 -3.96 6.24
CA ASP A 29 -26.71 -5.32 6.68
C ASP A 29 -25.29 -5.38 7.28
N LEU A 30 -24.34 -4.65 6.71
CA LEU A 30 -22.99 -4.51 7.28
C LEU A 30 -23.02 -3.83 8.65
N ALA A 31 -23.79 -2.74 8.80
CA ALA A 31 -23.95 -2.05 10.09
C ALA A 31 -24.60 -2.94 11.16
N ALA A 32 -25.62 -3.70 10.78
CA ALA A 32 -26.28 -4.67 11.66
C ALA A 32 -25.30 -5.77 12.08
N THR A 33 -24.53 -6.31 11.14
CA THR A 33 -23.51 -7.34 11.42
C THR A 33 -22.42 -6.82 12.35
N ALA A 34 -21.90 -5.62 12.10
CA ALA A 34 -20.90 -4.98 12.96
C ALA A 34 -21.44 -4.80 14.39
N SER A 35 -22.70 -4.35 14.53
CA SER A 35 -23.36 -4.18 15.83
C SER A 35 -23.51 -5.50 16.60
N LEU A 36 -23.74 -6.61 15.90
CA LEU A 36 -23.85 -7.94 16.50
C LEU A 36 -22.50 -8.50 16.97
N ILE A 37 -21.40 -8.17 16.26
CA ILE A 37 -20.06 -8.67 16.56
C ILE A 37 -19.37 -7.81 17.63
N ALA A 38 -19.63 -6.50 17.66
CA ALA A 38 -18.96 -5.54 18.56
C ALA A 38 -18.83 -6.00 20.03
N PRO A 39 -19.85 -6.64 20.68
CA PRO A 39 -19.72 -7.12 22.06
C PRO A 39 -18.66 -8.21 22.26
N PHE A 40 -18.25 -8.90 21.20
CA PHE A 40 -17.28 -10.00 21.25
C PHE A 40 -15.84 -9.54 20.93
N GLY A 41 -15.63 -8.23 20.75
CA GLY A 41 -14.35 -7.65 20.36
C GLY A 41 -14.21 -7.48 18.85
N PRO A 42 -13.03 -7.03 18.38
CA PRO A 42 -12.85 -6.68 16.98
C PRO A 42 -12.81 -7.90 16.06
N ASP A 43 -13.35 -7.75 14.84
CA ASP A 43 -13.46 -8.83 13.86
C ASP A 43 -12.07 -9.42 13.53
N PRO A 44 -11.85 -10.74 13.69
CA PRO A 44 -10.62 -11.39 13.26
C PRO A 44 -10.37 -11.27 11.75
N ALA A 45 -11.39 -11.07 10.92
CA ALA A 45 -11.26 -10.69 9.53
C ALA A 45 -11.15 -9.15 9.42
N PHE A 46 -9.94 -8.64 9.57
CA PHE A 46 -9.66 -7.18 9.57
C PHE A 46 -9.16 -6.64 8.22
N SER A 47 -8.76 -7.52 7.31
CA SER A 47 -8.03 -7.16 6.07
C SER A 47 -8.89 -6.47 5.02
N LEU A 48 -8.25 -5.81 4.06
CA LEU A 48 -8.93 -5.19 2.92
C LEU A 48 -9.76 -6.19 2.10
N ALA A 49 -9.22 -7.36 1.79
CA ALA A 49 -9.87 -8.28 0.85
C ALA A 49 -11.05 -9.06 1.45
N ARG A 50 -11.11 -9.21 2.77
CA ARG A 50 -12.07 -10.10 3.44
C ARG A 50 -12.76 -9.50 4.65
N GLY A 51 -12.40 -8.28 5.04
CA GLY A 51 -12.63 -7.79 6.39
C GLY A 51 -13.03 -6.33 6.51
N THR A 52 -12.99 -5.84 7.74
CA THR A 52 -13.46 -4.50 8.13
C THR A 52 -12.79 -3.35 7.37
N ALA A 53 -11.52 -3.48 6.95
CA ALA A 53 -10.90 -2.48 6.08
C ALA A 53 -11.53 -2.40 4.67
N GLY A 54 -12.03 -3.51 4.12
CA GLY A 54 -12.78 -3.50 2.86
C GLY A 54 -14.18 -2.90 3.01
N GLN A 55 -14.83 -3.18 4.15
CA GLN A 55 -16.13 -2.59 4.49
C GLN A 55 -16.01 -1.08 4.68
N ALA A 56 -14.97 -0.61 5.38
CA ALA A 56 -14.66 0.80 5.56
C ALA A 56 -14.45 1.53 4.21
N LEU A 57 -13.71 0.91 3.28
CA LEU A 57 -13.53 1.44 1.93
C LEU A 57 -14.87 1.63 1.21
N PHE A 58 -15.74 0.62 1.25
CA PHE A 58 -17.07 0.70 0.65
C PHE A 58 -17.90 1.83 1.25
N LEU A 59 -17.98 1.92 2.58
CA LEU A 59 -18.78 2.92 3.28
C LEU A 59 -18.29 4.34 3.02
N ALA A 60 -16.98 4.56 2.95
CA ALA A 60 -16.42 5.87 2.61
C ALA A 60 -16.74 6.31 1.18
N TYR A 61 -16.77 5.38 0.21
CA TYR A 61 -17.21 5.68 -1.15
C TYR A 61 -18.72 5.92 -1.24
N LEU A 62 -19.50 5.19 -0.44
CA LEU A 62 -20.93 5.41 -0.35
C LEU A 62 -21.25 6.79 0.24
N ASP A 63 -20.54 7.20 1.29
CA ASP A 63 -20.66 8.53 1.89
C ASP A 63 -20.32 9.64 0.88
N ALA A 64 -19.27 9.47 0.09
CA ALA A 64 -18.91 10.42 -0.97
C ALA A 64 -19.97 10.49 -2.10
N ALA A 65 -20.65 9.38 -2.39
CA ALA A 65 -21.67 9.31 -3.45
C ALA A 65 -23.06 9.79 -2.97
N VAL A 66 -23.39 9.56 -1.70
CA VAL A 66 -24.68 9.85 -1.07
C VAL A 66 -24.43 10.36 0.36
N PRO A 67 -24.00 11.64 0.51
CA PRO A 67 -23.60 12.20 1.79
C PRO A 67 -24.75 12.35 2.79
N GLU A 68 -24.41 12.67 4.04
CA GLU A 68 -25.35 12.98 5.14
C GLU A 68 -26.23 11.80 5.60
N ARG A 69 -25.73 10.57 5.44
CA ARG A 69 -26.42 9.33 5.87
C ARG A 69 -25.71 8.58 6.99
N GLY A 70 -24.58 9.10 7.49
CA GLY A 70 -23.79 8.51 8.58
C GLY A 70 -22.84 7.38 8.15
N TYR A 71 -22.73 7.09 6.84
CA TYR A 71 -21.84 6.03 6.33
C TYR A 71 -20.36 6.35 6.59
N GLY A 72 -19.97 7.62 6.53
CA GLY A 72 -18.60 8.04 6.83
C GLY A 72 -18.17 7.74 8.27
N ASP A 73 -19.08 7.86 9.24
CA ASP A 73 -18.77 7.57 10.65
C ASP A 73 -18.56 6.08 10.89
N LEU A 74 -19.48 5.25 10.38
CA LEU A 74 -19.35 3.79 10.45
C LEU A 74 -18.08 3.31 9.72
N GLY A 75 -17.77 3.89 8.56
CA GLY A 75 -16.55 3.56 7.81
C GLY A 75 -15.28 3.87 8.62
N ARG A 76 -15.24 5.00 9.34
CA ARG A 76 -14.11 5.36 10.21
C ARG A 76 -13.96 4.40 11.39
N GLU A 77 -15.07 4.04 12.04
CA GLU A 77 -15.05 3.09 13.14
C GLU A 77 -14.48 1.73 12.72
N LEU A 78 -14.96 1.17 11.61
CA LEU A 78 -14.49 -0.11 11.09
C LEU A 78 -13.02 -0.07 10.67
N LEU A 79 -12.54 1.07 10.13
CA LEU A 79 -11.13 1.24 9.81
C LEU A 79 -10.25 1.31 11.06
N GLY A 80 -10.69 2.01 12.11
CA GLY A 80 -10.02 2.06 13.40
C GLY A 80 -9.85 0.66 13.99
N GLN A 81 -10.94 -0.13 14.02
CA GLN A 81 -10.91 -1.53 14.46
C GLN A 81 -9.93 -2.37 13.63
N ALA A 82 -9.93 -2.20 12.30
CA ALA A 82 -9.01 -2.93 11.43
C ALA A 82 -7.54 -2.69 11.78
N VAL A 83 -7.20 -1.44 12.12
CA VAL A 83 -5.85 -1.04 12.49
C VAL A 83 -5.47 -1.53 13.88
N GLU A 84 -6.39 -1.49 14.85
CA GLU A 84 -6.16 -2.06 16.17
C GLU A 84 -5.81 -3.55 16.09
N VAL A 85 -6.57 -4.32 15.31
CA VAL A 85 -6.29 -5.75 15.10
C VAL A 85 -4.96 -5.95 14.38
N ALA A 86 -4.67 -5.12 13.38
CA ALA A 86 -3.42 -5.19 12.62
C ALA A 86 -2.18 -4.94 13.51
N VAL A 87 -2.26 -3.94 14.40
CA VAL A 87 -1.19 -3.63 15.37
C VAL A 87 -1.03 -4.75 16.38
N ALA A 88 -2.14 -5.32 16.87
CA ALA A 88 -2.13 -6.39 17.86
C ALA A 88 -1.65 -7.74 17.28
N ARG A 89 -1.67 -7.92 15.96
CA ARG A 89 -1.29 -9.19 15.28
C ARG A 89 -0.24 -8.98 14.16
N PRO A 90 1.03 -8.70 14.50
CA PRO A 90 2.08 -8.41 13.52
C PRO A 90 2.43 -9.58 12.56
N GLY A 91 1.97 -10.81 12.85
CA GLY A 91 2.27 -12.00 12.05
C GLY A 91 1.40 -12.22 10.81
N ALA A 92 0.34 -11.43 10.61
CA ALA A 92 -0.57 -11.55 9.48
C ALA A 92 -0.14 -10.63 8.31
N ALA A 93 1.09 -10.77 7.85
CA ALA A 93 1.74 -9.89 6.88
C ALA A 93 1.35 -10.15 5.40
N ALA A 94 0.23 -10.81 5.11
CA ALA A 94 -0.12 -11.15 3.73
C ALA A 94 -0.89 -10.01 3.04
N PHE A 95 -0.43 -9.54 1.88
CA PHE A 95 -1.30 -8.81 0.95
C PHE A 95 -2.20 -9.82 0.21
N PRO A 96 -3.50 -9.53 -0.01
CA PRO A 96 -4.29 -8.41 0.52
C PRO A 96 -4.98 -8.71 1.87
N THR A 97 -4.65 -9.84 2.49
CA THR A 97 -5.33 -10.43 3.66
C THR A 97 -4.69 -10.06 5.01
N GLY A 98 -4.08 -8.89 5.12
CA GLY A 98 -3.19 -8.54 6.23
C GLY A 98 -2.98 -7.04 6.38
N VAL A 99 -2.02 -6.66 7.21
CA VAL A 99 -1.80 -5.26 7.61
C VAL A 99 -1.48 -4.33 6.44
N SER A 100 -0.80 -4.83 5.40
CA SER A 100 -0.55 -4.08 4.15
C SER A 100 -1.85 -3.61 3.46
N GLY A 101 -2.93 -4.40 3.53
CA GLY A 101 -4.23 -4.02 2.97
C GLY A 101 -4.91 -2.93 3.80
N VAL A 102 -4.79 -3.01 5.13
CA VAL A 102 -5.29 -1.98 6.05
C VAL A 102 -4.55 -0.66 5.84
N ALA A 103 -3.21 -0.71 5.77
CA ALA A 103 -2.36 0.44 5.51
C ALA A 103 -2.74 1.13 4.20
N TRP A 104 -3.02 0.36 3.15
CA TRP A 104 -3.53 0.97 1.93
C TRP A 104 -4.91 1.60 2.08
N THR A 105 -5.88 0.93 2.71
CA THR A 105 -7.22 1.50 2.87
C THR A 105 -7.14 2.88 3.55
N VAL A 106 -6.33 2.95 4.59
CA VAL A 106 -5.90 4.16 5.28
C VAL A 106 -5.37 5.17 4.26
N GLU A 107 -4.24 4.87 3.61
CA GLU A 107 -3.59 5.76 2.64
C GLU A 107 -4.55 6.27 1.53
N HIS A 108 -5.39 5.38 1.01
CA HIS A 108 -6.30 5.65 -0.11
C HIS A 108 -7.46 6.57 0.27
N LEU A 109 -8.12 6.29 1.40
CA LEU A 109 -9.24 7.11 1.86
C LEU A 109 -8.78 8.51 2.26
N TRP A 110 -7.58 8.63 2.83
CA TRP A 110 -6.98 9.94 3.11
C TRP A 110 -6.50 10.67 1.87
N GLY A 111 -5.79 9.99 0.96
CA GLY A 111 -5.33 10.58 -0.29
C GLY A 111 -6.46 11.18 -1.13
N ARG A 112 -7.68 10.64 -1.02
CA ARG A 112 -8.90 11.19 -1.64
C ARG A 112 -9.40 12.48 -0.99
N ARG A 113 -9.41 12.58 0.35
CA ARG A 113 -9.81 13.81 1.03
C ARG A 113 -8.87 14.98 0.68
N CYS A 114 -7.59 14.69 0.42
CA CYS A 114 -6.60 15.68 0.00
C CYS A 114 -6.89 16.37 -1.33
N THR A 115 -7.65 15.74 -2.24
CA THR A 115 -7.95 16.33 -3.56
C THR A 115 -9.18 17.23 -3.56
N ASP A 116 -10.00 17.14 -2.52
CA ASP A 116 -11.36 17.70 -2.53
C ASP A 116 -11.53 18.94 -1.63
N VAL A 117 -10.57 19.23 -0.73
CA VAL A 117 -10.59 20.43 0.14
C VAL A 117 -9.30 21.24 0.00
N ALA A 118 -9.37 22.33 -0.77
CA ALA A 118 -8.34 23.35 -0.79
C ALA A 118 -8.37 24.14 0.53
N GLY A 119 -7.55 23.76 1.51
CA GLY A 119 -7.29 24.62 2.68
C GLY A 119 -6.98 23.94 4.01
N GLU A 120 -7.31 22.66 4.20
CA GLU A 120 -6.96 21.93 5.42
C GLU A 120 -5.68 21.10 5.22
N GLU A 121 -4.79 21.05 6.22
CA GLU A 121 -3.62 20.18 6.16
C GLU A 121 -4.13 18.72 6.10
N PRO A 122 -4.01 18.00 4.98
CA PRO A 122 -4.79 16.78 4.73
C PRO A 122 -4.39 15.58 5.60
N TRP A 123 -3.37 15.81 6.41
CA TRP A 123 -2.73 14.85 7.30
C TRP A 123 -2.80 15.43 8.71
N ASP A 124 -3.97 15.30 9.34
CA ASP A 124 -4.15 15.55 10.76
C ASP A 124 -3.45 14.48 11.62
N GLY A 125 -3.29 14.75 12.91
CA GLY A 125 -2.52 13.87 13.80
C GLY A 125 -3.05 12.43 13.86
N GLU A 126 -4.37 12.23 13.75
CA GLU A 126 -5.02 10.92 13.89
C GLU A 126 -4.82 10.07 12.63
N ALA A 127 -4.98 10.66 11.45
CA ALA A 127 -4.73 9.99 10.17
C ALA A 127 -3.29 9.50 10.02
N LEU A 128 -2.36 10.34 10.45
CA LEU A 128 -0.94 10.03 10.47
C LEU A 128 -0.58 8.96 11.47
N ASP A 129 -1.14 9.01 12.67
CA ASP A 129 -0.94 7.97 13.67
C ASP A 129 -1.45 6.63 13.13
N LEU A 130 -2.61 6.63 12.46
CA LEU A 130 -3.18 5.42 11.89
C LEU A 130 -2.34 4.85 10.72
N ALA A 131 -1.90 5.71 9.80
CA ALA A 131 -1.00 5.32 8.70
C ALA A 131 0.36 4.84 9.22
N TRP A 132 0.91 5.53 10.22
CA TRP A 132 2.13 5.13 10.90
C TRP A 132 1.96 3.76 11.53
N ARG A 133 0.94 3.54 12.36
CA ARG A 133 0.68 2.26 13.03
C ARG A 133 0.42 1.12 12.05
N ALA A 134 -0.23 1.41 10.92
CA ALA A 134 -0.46 0.42 9.87
C ALA A 134 0.83 0.11 9.08
N CYS A 135 1.76 1.05 8.90
CA CYS A 135 3.02 0.79 8.18
C CYS A 135 4.18 0.35 9.10
N ASP A 136 4.12 0.70 10.38
CA ASP A 136 5.13 0.45 11.41
C ASP A 136 4.71 -0.69 12.37
N HIS A 137 3.86 -1.60 11.90
CA HIS A 137 3.47 -2.79 12.66
C HIS A 137 4.64 -3.78 12.72
N GLY A 138 5.07 -4.12 13.94
CA GLY A 138 6.12 -5.11 14.18
C GLY A 138 7.55 -4.57 14.10
N ARG A 139 8.41 -5.11 14.98
CA ARG A 139 9.83 -4.75 15.06
C ARG A 139 10.54 -5.17 13.77
N VAL A 140 11.26 -4.22 13.15
CA VAL A 140 12.13 -4.45 11.97
C VAL A 140 13.09 -5.62 12.23
N GLU A 141 13.52 -5.80 13.49
CA GLU A 141 14.43 -6.86 13.92
C GLU A 141 13.91 -8.30 13.65
N GLY A 142 12.58 -8.50 13.60
CA GLY A 142 11.97 -9.83 13.40
C GLY A 142 11.63 -10.16 11.94
N LEU A 143 11.71 -9.19 11.03
CA LEU A 143 11.30 -9.39 9.63
C LEU A 143 12.46 -9.98 8.82
N VAL A 144 12.29 -11.25 8.46
CA VAL A 144 13.29 -12.02 7.70
C VAL A 144 13.04 -11.99 6.20
N ASP A 145 11.86 -11.53 5.76
CA ASP A 145 11.48 -11.53 4.35
C ASP A 145 11.88 -10.22 3.66
N ALA A 146 12.44 -10.32 2.45
CA ALA A 146 12.88 -9.17 1.67
C ALA A 146 11.79 -8.62 0.73
N GLY A 147 10.80 -9.43 0.33
CA GLY A 147 9.86 -9.15 -0.76
C GLY A 147 8.88 -8.00 -0.51
N LEU A 148 8.06 -7.68 -1.53
CA LEU A 148 7.07 -6.61 -1.47
C LEU A 148 5.82 -6.99 -0.68
N ARG A 149 5.42 -8.27 -0.72
CA ARG A 149 4.14 -8.71 -0.15
C ARG A 149 4.11 -8.61 1.37
N HIS A 150 5.16 -9.14 1.99
CA HIS A 150 5.32 -9.37 3.43
C HIS A 150 6.69 -8.97 3.97
N GLY A 151 7.57 -8.42 3.13
CA GLY A 151 8.96 -8.17 3.48
C GLY A 151 9.33 -6.70 3.63
N LEU A 152 10.61 -6.47 3.91
CA LEU A 152 11.17 -5.14 4.16
C LEU A 152 11.06 -4.21 2.95
N ALA A 153 11.16 -4.72 1.71
CA ALA A 153 11.00 -3.89 0.52
C ALA A 153 9.61 -3.24 0.47
N GLY A 154 8.55 -4.01 0.74
CA GLY A 154 7.18 -3.49 0.71
C GLY A 154 6.93 -2.44 1.79
N ARG A 155 7.41 -2.69 3.02
CA ARG A 155 7.28 -1.75 4.14
C ARG A 155 8.05 -0.46 3.88
N ALA A 156 9.33 -0.55 3.51
CA ALA A 156 10.17 0.61 3.24
C ALA A 156 9.63 1.43 2.06
N HIS A 157 9.12 0.76 1.01
CA HIS A 157 8.49 1.43 -0.13
C HIS A 157 7.26 2.24 0.26
N ARG A 158 6.35 1.69 1.09
CA ARG A 158 5.18 2.44 1.57
C ARG A 158 5.55 3.63 2.44
N LEU A 159 6.51 3.48 3.34
CA LEU A 159 7.02 4.59 4.15
C LEU A 159 7.68 5.67 3.28
N ASN A 160 8.40 5.29 2.21
CA ASN A 160 8.88 6.25 1.21
C ASN A 160 7.72 6.98 0.55
N ARG A 161 6.66 6.28 0.12
CA ARG A 161 5.47 6.93 -0.48
C ARG A 161 4.78 7.90 0.49
N LEU A 162 4.66 7.54 1.77
CA LEU A 162 4.16 8.42 2.83
C LEU A 162 5.04 9.67 2.98
N PHE A 163 6.35 9.53 2.97
CA PHE A 163 7.26 10.67 2.97
C PHE A 163 7.08 11.55 1.73
N GLN A 164 7.03 10.99 0.52
CA GLN A 164 6.85 11.76 -0.72
C GLN A 164 5.51 12.53 -0.75
N ALA A 165 4.48 12.00 -0.10
CA ALA A 165 3.17 12.65 -0.02
C ALA A 165 3.10 13.71 1.08
N THR A 166 3.74 13.48 2.23
CA THR A 166 3.59 14.32 3.44
C THR A 166 4.74 15.30 3.67
N GLY A 167 5.94 14.94 3.25
CA GLY A 167 7.20 15.61 3.62
C GLY A 167 7.62 15.43 5.08
N LYS A 168 7.02 14.50 5.84
CA LYS A 168 7.32 14.32 7.27
C LYS A 168 8.50 13.38 7.51
N GLU A 169 9.52 13.90 8.21
CA GLU A 169 10.80 13.21 8.40
C GLU A 169 10.72 11.83 9.10
N PRO A 170 9.83 11.57 10.08
CA PRO A 170 9.74 10.24 10.68
C PRO A 170 9.50 9.12 9.66
N PHE A 171 8.72 9.38 8.60
CA PHE A 171 8.53 8.42 7.52
C PHE A 171 9.80 8.21 6.69
N ALA A 172 10.55 9.28 6.43
CA ALA A 172 11.82 9.20 5.72
C ALA A 172 12.83 8.35 6.51
N ASP A 173 12.94 8.59 7.81
CA ASP A 173 13.86 7.86 8.69
C ASP A 173 13.50 6.38 8.77
N ALA A 174 12.22 6.06 8.94
CA ALA A 174 11.75 4.67 8.96
C ALA A 174 11.94 3.98 7.60
N ALA A 175 11.68 4.67 6.49
CA ALA A 175 11.94 4.14 5.15
C ALA A 175 13.44 3.86 4.93
N ARG A 176 14.31 4.83 5.26
CA ARG A 176 15.78 4.68 5.17
C ARG A 176 16.29 3.53 6.03
N ALA A 177 15.80 3.39 7.26
CA ALA A 177 16.14 2.28 8.15
C ALA A 177 15.73 0.93 7.54
N GLY A 178 14.51 0.84 7.00
CA GLY A 178 14.00 -0.35 6.31
C GLY A 178 14.84 -0.72 5.08
N PHE A 179 15.18 0.25 4.23
CA PHE A 179 16.05 0.02 3.07
C PHE A 179 17.48 -0.36 3.49
N GLY A 180 18.03 0.27 4.53
CA GLY A 180 19.33 -0.10 5.07
C GLY A 180 19.38 -1.55 5.55
N ARG A 181 18.32 -2.00 6.25
CA ARG A 181 18.20 -3.39 6.67
C ARG A 181 18.01 -4.34 5.48
N LEU A 182 17.18 -3.98 4.51
CA LEU A 182 17.01 -4.75 3.28
C LEU A 182 18.34 -4.94 2.56
N LEU A 183 19.12 -3.88 2.37
CA LEU A 183 20.45 -3.95 1.75
C LEU A 183 21.42 -4.83 2.56
N ALA A 184 21.33 -4.81 3.89
CA ALA A 184 22.14 -5.68 4.75
C ALA A 184 21.77 -7.17 4.65
N MET A 185 20.60 -7.52 4.10
CA MET A 185 20.24 -8.92 3.81
C MET A 185 20.89 -9.44 2.53
N ARG A 186 21.43 -8.55 1.68
CA ARG A 186 22.01 -8.94 0.40
C ARG A 186 23.26 -9.79 0.59
N ARG A 187 23.32 -10.93 -0.11
CA ARG A 187 24.46 -11.85 -0.16
C ARG A 187 24.99 -11.98 -1.58
N PRO A 188 25.98 -11.17 -1.99
CA PRO A 188 26.51 -11.23 -3.34
C PRO A 188 26.98 -12.63 -3.72
N GLY A 189 26.54 -13.13 -4.88
CA GLY A 189 26.83 -14.49 -5.36
C GLY A 189 25.79 -15.54 -4.96
N GLU A 190 24.82 -15.21 -4.10
CA GLU A 190 23.66 -16.06 -3.76
C GLU A 190 22.37 -15.45 -4.32
N GLY A 191 21.44 -16.29 -4.76
CA GLY A 191 20.15 -15.86 -5.28
C GLY A 191 20.23 -14.93 -6.49
N ILE A 192 19.20 -14.09 -6.66
CA ILE A 192 19.12 -13.14 -7.78
C ILE A 192 19.50 -11.76 -7.26
N GLY A 193 20.60 -11.20 -7.77
CA GLY A 193 21.10 -9.90 -7.31
C GLY A 193 21.60 -9.88 -5.86
N GLY A 194 21.74 -11.05 -5.22
CA GLY A 194 22.08 -11.18 -3.81
C GLY A 194 20.87 -11.39 -2.89
N PHE A 195 19.68 -11.64 -3.43
CA PHE A 195 18.44 -11.83 -2.65
C PHE A 195 17.77 -13.17 -2.95
N GLN A 196 17.13 -13.73 -1.92
CA GLN A 196 16.27 -14.91 -2.01
C GLN A 196 14.94 -14.59 -1.33
N ALA A 197 13.87 -15.19 -1.86
CA ALA A 197 12.54 -15.09 -1.29
C ALA A 197 12.29 -16.24 -0.33
N ARG A 198 11.49 -15.99 0.72
CA ARG A 198 11.02 -17.04 1.62
C ARG A 198 9.67 -17.54 1.09
N VAL A 199 9.65 -18.76 0.56
CA VAL A 199 8.45 -19.38 0.00
C VAL A 199 8.02 -20.58 0.85
N SER A 200 6.73 -20.94 0.77
CA SER A 200 6.23 -22.15 1.41
C SER A 200 6.65 -23.39 0.61
N GLY A 201 7.43 -24.27 1.23
CA GLY A 201 7.79 -25.57 0.69
C GLY A 201 6.60 -26.53 0.61
N VAL A 202 6.79 -27.67 -0.07
CA VAL A 202 5.74 -28.70 -0.30
C VAL A 202 5.22 -29.29 1.01
N ASP A 203 6.04 -29.30 2.06
CA ASP A 203 5.71 -29.74 3.42
C ASP A 203 5.17 -28.61 4.31
N GLY A 204 4.93 -27.42 3.74
CA GLY A 204 4.50 -26.22 4.45
C GLY A 204 5.61 -25.51 5.23
N ARG A 205 6.85 -26.00 5.21
CA ARG A 205 7.98 -25.35 5.88
C ARG A 205 8.54 -24.23 5.00
N PRO A 206 9.01 -23.12 5.59
CA PRO A 206 9.62 -22.06 4.81
C PRO A 206 10.95 -22.53 4.19
N VAL A 207 11.11 -22.30 2.89
CA VAL A 207 12.35 -22.54 2.15
C VAL A 207 12.80 -21.25 1.45
N TRP A 208 14.11 -21.11 1.26
CA TRP A 208 14.68 -20.01 0.48
C TRP A 208 14.72 -20.40 -0.99
N ALA A 209 14.21 -19.51 -1.84
CA ALA A 209 14.14 -19.73 -3.28
C ALA A 209 14.62 -18.50 -4.06
N ASP A 210 15.22 -18.77 -5.21
CA ASP A 210 15.70 -17.76 -6.16
C ASP A 210 14.51 -17.26 -7.00
N ASP A 211 13.60 -16.54 -6.37
CA ASP A 211 12.38 -16.06 -7.00
C ASP A 211 12.66 -14.77 -7.81
N PRO A 212 12.44 -14.76 -9.14
CA PRO A 212 12.61 -13.57 -9.99
C PRO A 212 11.39 -12.64 -9.98
N GLY A 213 10.29 -13.05 -9.35
CA GLY A 213 8.97 -12.44 -9.44
C GLY A 213 8.82 -11.11 -8.71
N LEU A 214 7.64 -10.50 -8.90
CA LEU A 214 7.33 -9.17 -8.39
C LEU A 214 7.01 -9.15 -6.90
N LEU A 215 6.13 -10.02 -6.42
CA LEU A 215 5.58 -9.88 -5.07
C LEU A 215 6.54 -10.35 -3.98
N ASP A 216 7.26 -11.44 -4.23
CA ASP A 216 8.21 -12.02 -3.27
C ASP A 216 9.66 -11.93 -3.72
N GLY A 217 9.84 -11.93 -5.04
CA GLY A 217 11.11 -12.08 -5.68
C GLY A 217 11.90 -10.79 -5.86
N SER A 218 13.03 -10.97 -6.52
CA SER A 218 14.06 -9.94 -6.67
C SER A 218 13.65 -8.79 -7.56
N ALA A 219 12.70 -8.97 -8.49
CA ALA A 219 12.18 -7.87 -9.30
C ALA A 219 11.44 -6.84 -8.43
N GLY A 220 10.66 -7.29 -7.44
CA GLY A 220 9.99 -6.39 -6.51
C GLY A 220 10.95 -5.62 -5.61
N ILE A 221 11.97 -6.33 -5.09
CA ILE A 221 13.05 -5.73 -4.30
C ILE A 221 13.76 -4.66 -5.13
N GLY A 222 14.10 -4.97 -6.38
CA GLY A 222 14.73 -4.04 -7.30
C GLY A 222 13.88 -2.79 -7.57
N LEU A 223 12.58 -2.96 -7.79
CA LEU A 223 11.65 -1.84 -8.01
C LEU A 223 11.51 -0.93 -6.77
N ALA A 224 11.45 -1.50 -5.56
CA ALA A 224 11.41 -0.72 -4.32
C ALA A 224 12.70 0.08 -4.10
N LEU A 225 13.86 -0.56 -4.31
CA LEU A 225 15.16 0.13 -4.22
C LEU A 225 15.28 1.23 -5.29
N LEU A 226 14.85 0.95 -6.52
CA LEU A 226 14.86 1.93 -7.60
C LEU A 226 13.97 3.14 -7.27
N ALA A 227 12.80 2.91 -6.68
CA ALA A 227 11.90 3.98 -6.23
C ALA A 227 12.49 4.85 -5.10
N ALA A 228 13.47 4.33 -4.35
CA ALA A 228 14.14 5.07 -3.29
C ALA A 228 15.31 5.95 -3.80
N VAL A 229 15.84 5.68 -4.99
CA VAL A 229 17.04 6.34 -5.53
C VAL A 229 16.81 7.08 -6.86
N SER A 230 15.58 7.05 -7.39
CA SER A 230 15.21 7.60 -8.69
C SER A 230 14.13 8.67 -8.57
N ALA A 231 14.15 9.63 -9.51
CA ALA A 231 13.07 10.60 -9.69
C ALA A 231 11.89 10.04 -10.52
N VAL A 232 12.01 8.82 -11.07
CA VAL A 232 10.91 8.17 -11.79
C VAL A 232 9.84 7.73 -10.79
N GLU A 233 8.65 8.31 -10.90
CA GLU A 233 7.53 7.95 -10.04
C GLU A 233 7.16 6.45 -10.21
N PRO A 234 7.08 5.66 -9.12
CA PRO A 234 6.86 4.21 -9.19
C PRO A 234 5.39 3.84 -9.49
N ALA A 235 4.84 4.24 -10.64
CA ALA A 235 3.42 4.04 -10.97
C ALA A 235 2.94 2.57 -10.99
N TRP A 236 3.87 1.60 -11.07
CA TRP A 236 3.60 0.17 -10.95
C TRP A 236 3.04 -0.20 -9.57
N ASP A 237 3.35 0.56 -8.53
CA ASP A 237 2.96 0.27 -7.15
C ASP A 237 1.45 0.44 -6.88
N ARG A 238 0.71 0.97 -7.86
CA ARG A 238 -0.76 1.00 -7.88
C ARG A 238 -1.38 -0.38 -7.77
N LEU A 239 -0.76 -1.39 -8.39
CA LEU A 239 -1.25 -2.78 -8.30
C LEU A 239 -1.07 -3.38 -6.90
N LEU A 240 -0.16 -2.80 -6.11
CA LEU A 240 0.10 -3.17 -4.72
C LEU A 240 -0.65 -2.31 -3.74
N LEU A 241 -1.52 -1.44 -4.26
CA LEU A 241 -2.26 -0.54 -3.44
C LEU A 241 -1.26 0.34 -2.63
N ALA A 242 -0.38 1.06 -3.34
CA ALA A 242 0.51 2.07 -2.76
C ALA A 242 0.29 3.42 -3.46
N TRP A 243 -0.99 3.79 -3.59
CA TRP A 243 -1.40 4.99 -4.31
C TRP A 243 -1.36 6.21 -3.39
N LEU A 244 -0.24 6.93 -3.44
CA LEU A 244 -0.13 8.28 -2.90
C LEU A 244 0.40 9.20 -4.01
N GLN A 245 -0.33 10.27 -4.31
CA GLN A 245 0.16 11.31 -5.23
C GLN A 245 1.28 12.09 -4.51
N PRO A 246 2.48 12.27 -5.11
CA PRO A 246 3.49 13.14 -4.54
C PRO A 246 2.93 14.55 -4.36
N ARG A 247 3.39 15.26 -3.32
CA ARG A 247 3.14 16.71 -3.21
C ARG A 247 3.66 17.37 -4.49
N ARG A 248 2.76 17.94 -5.30
CA ARG A 248 3.18 18.77 -6.44
C ARG A 248 3.85 20.02 -5.88
N ALA A 249 5.17 20.01 -5.77
CA ALA A 249 5.92 21.26 -5.75
C ALA A 249 5.63 21.99 -7.09
N PRO A 250 5.46 23.33 -7.11
CA PRO A 250 5.54 24.06 -8.37
C PRO A 250 6.90 23.70 -9.00
N LEU A 251 6.89 23.34 -10.29
CA LEU A 251 8.04 22.90 -11.08
C LEU A 251 9.27 23.80 -10.81
N ALA A 252 10.08 23.41 -9.84
CA ALA A 252 11.45 23.88 -9.70
C ALA A 252 12.32 22.86 -10.43
N ALA A 253 13.01 23.31 -11.46
CA ALA A 253 13.89 22.48 -12.26
C ALA A 253 14.90 21.75 -11.36
N PRO A 254 15.20 20.45 -11.62
CA PRO A 254 16.19 19.74 -10.83
C PRO A 254 17.58 20.33 -11.08
N SER A 255 18.14 20.98 -10.06
CA SER A 255 19.58 21.17 -9.94
C SER A 255 20.14 20.05 -9.08
N HIS A 256 20.68 19.01 -9.72
CA HIS A 256 21.64 18.12 -9.08
C HIS A 256 22.96 18.11 -9.86
N PRO A 257 24.08 18.50 -9.22
CA PRO A 257 25.40 18.28 -9.77
C PRO A 257 25.80 16.81 -9.55
N GLY A 258 26.18 16.13 -10.64
CA GLY A 258 27.10 14.99 -10.61
C GLY A 258 26.51 13.60 -10.35
N MET A 259 26.00 12.95 -11.40
CA MET A 259 26.15 11.49 -11.54
C MET A 259 26.24 11.14 -13.03
N ALA A 260 27.47 11.10 -13.55
CA ALA A 260 27.74 10.63 -14.90
C ALA A 260 27.73 9.09 -14.88
N PHE A 261 26.74 8.48 -15.52
CA PHE A 261 26.85 7.09 -15.93
C PHE A 261 27.81 7.04 -17.11
N ALA A 262 28.91 6.30 -16.96
CA ALA A 262 29.80 5.99 -18.06
C ALA A 262 29.05 5.11 -19.08
N GLU A 263 28.79 5.67 -20.26
CA GLU A 263 28.34 4.91 -21.43
C GLU A 263 29.44 3.91 -21.80
N THR A 264 29.19 2.63 -21.62
CA THR A 264 29.84 1.59 -22.41
C THR A 264 28.87 1.13 -23.51
N ALA A 265 29.32 1.33 -24.75
CA ALA A 265 28.56 1.12 -25.99
C ALA A 265 28.06 -0.33 -26.19
N PRO A 266 27.01 -0.55 -27.00
CA PRO A 266 26.41 -1.86 -27.23
C PRO A 266 27.15 -2.63 -28.35
N GLY A 267 27.50 -3.89 -28.12
CA GLY A 267 28.11 -4.72 -29.17
C GLY A 267 28.34 -6.20 -28.81
N ALA A 268 27.53 -7.05 -29.45
CA ALA A 268 27.79 -8.45 -29.82
C ALA A 268 27.95 -9.53 -28.72
N VAL A 269 26.86 -10.27 -28.47
CA VAL A 269 26.93 -11.67 -28.02
C VAL A 269 26.91 -12.55 -29.27
N SER A 270 28.04 -13.20 -29.59
CA SER A 270 28.08 -14.24 -30.63
C SER A 270 27.76 -15.60 -30.01
N PHE A 271 26.76 -16.29 -30.55
CA PHE A 271 26.53 -17.71 -30.30
C PHE A 271 27.42 -18.54 -31.23
N ARG A 272 28.15 -19.51 -30.66
CA ARG A 272 28.60 -20.71 -31.38
C ARG A 272 28.17 -21.94 -30.57
N PRO A 273 27.45 -22.91 -31.15
CA PRO A 273 27.45 -24.28 -30.65
C PRO A 273 28.66 -25.04 -31.19
N ALA A 274 29.01 -26.13 -30.50
CA ALA A 274 30.09 -27.06 -30.82
C ALA A 274 29.94 -27.72 -32.19
#